data_AF-A0A4Y2SQZ8-F1
#
_entry.id   AF-A0A4Y2SQZ8-F1
#
_cell.length_a   1.000
_cell.length_b   1.000
_cell.length_c   1.000
_cell.angle_alpha   90.00
_cell.angle_beta   90.00
_cell.angle_gamma   90.00
#
_symmetry.space_group_name_H-M   'P 1'
#
loop_
_entity.id
_entity.type
_entity.pdbx_description
1 polymer ?
#
loop_
_entity_poly.entity_id
_entity_poly.type
_entity_poly.pdbx_seq_one_letter_code
_entity_poly.pdbx_strand_id
1 'polypeptide(L)'
;MLNKKLEILQKLDNGESASPDAEYVLNKGNTISHSAALQSVETLLDYMGQRGFDYDCPFPTKEQIPNGRYFYRAPEHTNWKMAPENYPLRFRCSRGFVKKGAATIVCRDSRWTRSIPKCLAMKCTDPPALLNGNYTLDNGENHPLTIGTKVIYTCDPGYHLHNFADSVT
;
A
#
# COMPACT_ATOMS: atom_id res chain seq x y z
N MET A 1 39.79 20.51 11.83
CA MET A 1 39.44 21.57 10.84
C MET A 1 38.07 21.34 10.17
N LEU A 2 37.10 20.75 10.87
CA LEU A 2 35.73 20.47 10.36
C LEU A 2 34.72 21.58 10.74
N ASN A 3 35.12 22.48 11.65
CA ASN A 3 34.18 23.32 12.39
C ASN A 3 33.69 24.56 11.60
N LYS A 4 34.55 25.21 10.80
CA LYS A 4 34.15 26.42 10.04
C LYS A 4 33.14 26.15 8.92
N LYS A 5 33.21 24.98 8.28
CA LYS A 5 32.25 24.58 7.24
C LYS A 5 30.87 24.25 7.86
N LEU A 6 30.87 23.72 9.10
CA LEU A 6 29.66 23.42 9.86
C LEU A 6 29.01 24.70 10.41
N GLU A 7 29.80 25.69 10.83
CA GLU A 7 29.31 27.00 11.29
C GLU A 7 28.55 27.78 10.21
N ILE A 8 28.99 27.71 8.94
CA ILE A 8 28.29 28.37 7.83
C ILE A 8 26.97 27.66 7.52
N LEU A 9 26.96 26.32 7.53
CA LEU A 9 25.74 25.53 7.32
C LEU A 9 24.72 25.76 8.44
N GLN A 10 25.16 25.87 9.70
CA GLN A 10 24.29 26.18 10.85
C GLN A 10 23.67 27.59 10.79
N LYS A 11 24.40 28.59 10.28
CA LYS A 11 23.88 29.95 10.10
C LYS A 11 22.80 30.04 9.01
N LEU A 12 22.94 29.23 7.95
CA LEU A 12 21.95 29.12 6.88
C LEU A 12 20.68 28.39 7.33
N ASP A 13 20.82 27.32 8.12
CA ASP A 13 19.71 26.51 8.65
C ASP A 13 18.85 27.29 9.67
N ASN A 14 19.45 28.27 10.36
CA ASN A 14 18.76 29.12 11.35
C ASN A 14 18.04 30.35 10.74
N GLY A 15 18.06 30.53 9.42
CA GLY A 15 17.34 31.62 8.75
C GLY A 15 17.87 33.03 9.07
N GLU A 16 19.10 33.16 9.57
CA GLU A 16 19.74 34.47 9.71
C GLU A 16 20.03 35.03 8.32
N SER A 17 19.35 36.13 7.97
CA SER A 17 19.43 36.78 6.66
C SER A 17 20.81 37.36 6.40
N ALA A 18 21.72 36.53 5.89
CA ALA A 18 22.93 36.99 5.24
C ALA A 18 22.56 37.66 3.90
N SER A 19 23.21 38.79 3.59
CA SER A 19 23.04 39.47 2.30
C SER A 19 23.25 38.49 1.13
N PRO A 20 22.45 38.56 0.05
CA PRO A 20 22.65 37.73 -1.15
C PRO A 20 24.07 37.83 -1.73
N ASP A 21 24.73 38.96 -1.48
CA ASP A 21 26.09 39.28 -1.94
C ASP A 21 27.18 38.94 -0.92
N ALA A 22 26.84 38.24 0.16
CA ALA A 22 27.83 37.84 1.17
C ALA A 22 28.83 36.83 0.59
N GLU A 23 30.13 37.08 0.79
CA GLU A 23 31.21 36.17 0.45
C GLU A 23 31.77 35.46 1.70
N TYR A 24 31.94 34.14 1.60
CA TYR A 24 32.48 33.31 2.67
C TYR A 24 33.91 32.87 2.32
N VAL A 25 34.88 33.20 3.19
CA VAL A 25 36.28 32.80 3.03
C VAL A 25 36.47 31.35 3.50
N LEU A 26 36.87 30.48 2.59
CA LEU A 26 37.17 29.07 2.84
C LEU A 26 38.62 28.88 3.32
N ASN A 27 38.92 27.69 3.85
CA ASN A 27 40.21 27.35 4.49
C ASN A 27 41.47 27.51 3.59
N LYS A 28 41.32 27.77 2.28
CA LYS A 28 42.43 27.99 1.33
C LYS A 28 42.50 29.44 0.79
N GLY A 29 41.79 30.39 1.40
CA GLY A 29 41.73 31.77 0.94
C GLY A 29 40.78 32.02 -0.24
N ASN A 30 40.13 30.98 -0.76
CA ASN A 30 39.09 31.10 -1.77
C ASN A 30 37.81 31.67 -1.14
N THR A 31 37.10 32.53 -1.86
CA THR A 31 35.75 32.99 -1.48
C THR A 31 34.69 32.22 -2.25
N ILE A 32 33.52 32.03 -1.61
CA ILE A 32 32.30 31.52 -2.26
C ILE A 32 31.16 32.48 -1.94
N SER A 33 30.34 32.83 -2.93
CA SER A 33 29.14 33.65 -2.68
C SER A 33 28.08 32.84 -1.96
N HIS A 34 27.20 33.53 -1.25
CA HIS A 34 26.02 32.94 -0.60
C HIS A 34 25.16 32.12 -1.57
N SER A 35 24.91 32.64 -2.78
CA SER A 35 24.19 31.94 -3.84
C SER A 35 24.89 30.66 -4.31
N ALA A 36 26.22 30.68 -4.46
CA ALA A 36 26.99 29.50 -4.86
C ALA A 36 27.07 28.44 -3.75
N ALA A 37 27.09 28.87 -2.48
CA ALA A 37 27.04 27.98 -1.33
C ALA A 37 25.68 27.27 -1.24
N LEU A 38 24.57 28.01 -1.40
CA LEU A 38 23.22 27.45 -1.47
C LEU A 38 23.05 26.47 -2.64
N GLN A 39 23.50 26.85 -3.84
CA GLN A 39 23.44 25.97 -5.01
C GLN A 39 24.24 24.68 -4.80
N SER A 40 25.37 24.75 -4.10
CA SER A 40 26.16 23.56 -3.76
C SER A 40 25.44 22.64 -2.78
N VAL A 41 24.71 23.20 -1.81
CA VAL A 41 23.87 22.44 -0.87
C VAL A 41 22.70 21.78 -1.61
N GLU A 42 21.99 22.52 -2.45
CA GLU A 42 20.90 21.98 -3.28
C GLU A 42 21.39 20.88 -4.21
N THR A 43 22.56 21.06 -4.84
CA THR A 43 23.17 20.03 -5.71
C THR A 43 23.57 18.79 -4.91
N LEU A 44 24.08 18.96 -3.68
CA LEU A 44 24.36 17.83 -2.80
C LEU A 44 23.09 17.13 -2.32
N LEU A 45 22.02 17.88 -2.01
CA LEU A 45 20.72 17.32 -1.67
C LEU A 45 20.09 16.59 -2.86
N ASP A 46 20.22 17.13 -4.07
CA ASP A 46 19.79 16.50 -5.32
C ASP A 46 20.61 15.23 -5.61
N TYR A 47 21.94 15.29 -5.47
CA TYR A 47 22.81 14.13 -5.60
C TYR A 47 22.56 13.05 -4.53
N MET A 48 22.28 13.44 -3.29
CA MET A 48 21.86 12.54 -2.22
C MET A 48 20.46 11.97 -2.48
N GLY A 49 19.57 12.74 -3.12
CA GLY A 49 18.29 12.28 -3.65
C GLY A 49 18.44 11.29 -4.82
N GLN A 50 19.44 11.50 -5.68
CA GLN A 50 19.75 10.64 -6.84
C GLN A 50 20.45 9.33 -6.47
N ARG A 51 21.14 9.25 -5.31
CA ARG A 51 21.86 8.05 -4.87
C ARG A 51 21.10 7.18 -3.85
N GLY A 52 19.82 7.44 -3.56
CA GLY A 52 19.16 6.78 -2.43
C GLY A 52 17.65 6.55 -2.48
N PHE A 53 16.97 6.67 -3.63
CA PHE A 53 15.50 6.48 -3.69
C PHE A 53 14.95 5.88 -4.99
N ASP A 54 15.80 5.55 -5.97
CA ASP A 54 15.32 5.20 -7.32
C ASP A 54 14.91 3.73 -7.47
N TYR A 55 15.16 2.87 -6.48
CA TYR A 55 14.79 1.44 -6.52
C TYR A 55 13.61 1.08 -5.62
N ASP A 56 13.04 2.07 -4.94
CA ASP A 56 11.95 1.89 -4.00
C ASP A 56 10.61 1.76 -4.73
N CYS A 57 9.71 1.00 -4.15
CA CYS A 57 8.40 0.74 -4.71
C CYS A 57 7.31 1.53 -3.98
N PRO A 58 6.34 2.14 -4.69
CA PRO A 58 5.19 2.74 -4.05
C PRO A 58 4.36 1.66 -3.35
N PHE A 59 3.96 1.94 -2.11
CA PHE A 59 3.06 1.06 -1.37
C PHE A 59 1.69 0.99 -2.06
N PRO A 60 1.07 -0.21 -2.14
CA PRO A 60 -0.26 -0.35 -2.70
C PRO A 60 -1.32 0.49 -1.95
N THR A 61 -2.25 1.08 -2.68
CA THR A 61 -3.40 1.81 -2.11
C THR A 61 -4.55 0.85 -1.78
N LYS A 62 -5.56 1.35 -1.05
CA LYS A 62 -6.74 0.57 -0.67
C LYS A 62 -7.58 0.17 -1.90
N GLU A 63 -7.63 1.03 -2.90
CA GLU A 63 -8.38 0.84 -4.15
C GLU A 63 -7.78 -0.28 -5.00
N GLN A 64 -6.47 -0.48 -4.90
CA GLN A 64 -5.77 -1.58 -5.58
C GLN A 64 -6.02 -2.94 -4.91
N ILE A 65 -6.45 -2.96 -3.64
CA ILE A 65 -6.69 -4.18 -2.86
C ILE A 65 -8.07 -4.14 -2.21
N PRO A 66 -9.15 -4.06 -3.00
CA PRO A 66 -10.49 -4.12 -2.44
C PRO A 66 -10.69 -5.43 -1.67
N ASN A 67 -11.33 -5.37 -0.51
CA ASN A 67 -11.59 -6.52 0.37
C ASN A 67 -10.30 -7.27 0.82
N GLY A 68 -9.18 -6.57 0.87
CA GLY A 68 -7.94 -7.11 1.40
C GLY A 68 -7.06 -6.06 2.06
N ARG A 69 -5.92 -6.53 2.54
CA ARG A 69 -4.85 -5.72 3.11
C ARG A 69 -3.52 -6.39 2.88
N TYR A 70 -2.45 -5.62 2.90
CA TYR A 70 -1.11 -6.15 3.02
C TYR A 70 -0.52 -5.82 4.39
N PHE A 71 0.49 -6.57 4.77
CA PHE A 71 1.27 -6.35 5.97
C PHE A 71 2.75 -6.38 5.61
N TYR A 72 3.50 -5.56 6.36
CA TYR A 72 4.93 -5.41 6.26
C TYR A 72 5.51 -5.21 7.66
N ARG A 73 6.83 -5.39 7.80
CA ARG A 73 7.53 -5.27 9.08
C ARG A 73 8.32 -3.96 9.12
N ALA A 74 7.65 -2.88 9.50
CA ALA A 74 8.33 -1.60 9.68
C ALA A 74 9.28 -1.65 10.90
N PRO A 75 10.49 -1.09 10.82
CA PRO A 75 11.26 -0.76 12.01
C PRO A 75 10.50 0.24 12.89
N GLU A 76 10.71 0.17 14.21
CA GLU A 76 10.09 1.12 15.14
C GLU A 76 10.49 2.57 14.79
N HIS A 77 9.53 3.49 14.94
CA HIS A 77 9.70 4.93 14.69
C HIS A 77 10.02 5.35 13.25
N THR A 78 9.66 4.52 12.26
CA THR A 78 9.82 4.89 10.84
C THR A 78 8.48 5.19 10.17
N ASN A 79 8.41 6.31 9.44
CA ASN A 79 7.28 6.67 8.59
C ASN A 79 7.66 6.47 7.11
N TRP A 80 7.69 5.21 6.68
CA TRP A 80 8.06 4.85 5.31
C TRP A 80 6.93 5.16 4.34
N LYS A 81 7.21 6.04 3.37
CA LYS A 81 6.30 6.36 2.27
C LYS A 81 6.44 5.39 1.09
N MET A 82 7.55 4.68 1.00
CA MET A 82 7.88 3.72 -0.05
C MET A 82 8.57 2.49 0.55
N ALA A 83 8.54 1.38 -0.17
CA ALA A 83 9.17 0.13 0.23
C ALA A 83 10.57 0.00 -0.38
N PRO A 84 11.62 -0.26 0.40
CA PRO A 84 12.98 -0.40 -0.11
C PRO A 84 13.16 -1.65 -0.96
N GLU A 85 14.29 -1.74 -1.64
CA GLU A 85 14.65 -2.93 -2.42
C GLU A 85 14.63 -4.21 -1.58
N ASN A 86 14.20 -5.31 -2.20
CA ASN A 86 14.05 -6.64 -1.59
C ASN A 86 13.05 -6.71 -0.43
N TYR A 87 12.26 -5.65 -0.23
CA TYR A 87 11.27 -5.60 0.84
C TYR A 87 9.98 -6.35 0.48
N PRO A 88 9.51 -7.30 1.30
CA PRO A 88 8.35 -8.12 1.00
C PRO A 88 7.05 -7.54 1.55
N LEU A 89 6.00 -7.49 0.71
CA LEU A 89 4.62 -7.28 1.16
C LEU A 89 3.85 -8.59 1.10
N ARG A 90 3.19 -8.92 2.21
CA ARG A 90 2.34 -10.11 2.31
C ARG A 90 0.88 -9.72 2.33
N PHE A 91 0.07 -10.38 1.53
CA PHE A 91 -1.34 -10.02 1.36
C PHE A 91 -2.25 -10.95 2.15
N ARG A 92 -3.37 -10.41 2.63
CA ARG A 92 -4.45 -11.17 3.27
C ARG A 92 -5.79 -10.57 2.87
N CYS A 93 -6.71 -11.43 2.41
CA CYS A 93 -8.08 -11.02 2.13
C CYS A 93 -8.91 -10.97 3.41
N SER A 94 -9.95 -10.15 3.38
CA SER A 94 -10.99 -10.11 4.40
C SER A 94 -11.76 -11.45 4.45
N ARG A 95 -12.47 -11.69 5.56
CA ARG A 95 -13.33 -12.87 5.70
C ARG A 95 -14.35 -12.91 4.55
N GLY A 96 -14.59 -14.10 3.98
CA GLY A 96 -15.47 -14.25 2.81
C GLY A 96 -14.77 -14.06 1.47
N PHE A 97 -13.48 -13.73 1.44
CA PHE A 97 -12.72 -13.52 0.21
C PHE A 97 -11.46 -14.39 0.14
N VAL A 98 -11.11 -14.84 -1.05
CA VAL A 98 -9.92 -15.65 -1.35
C VAL A 98 -8.95 -14.89 -2.27
N LYS A 99 -7.65 -15.07 -2.04
CA LYS A 99 -6.60 -14.47 -2.88
C LYS A 99 -6.52 -15.17 -4.22
N LYS A 100 -6.54 -14.40 -5.30
CA LYS A 100 -6.14 -14.82 -6.65
C LYS A 100 -4.86 -14.09 -7.06
N GLY A 101 -3.76 -14.83 -7.16
CA GLY A 101 -2.42 -14.30 -7.46
C GLY A 101 -1.40 -14.59 -6.36
N ALA A 102 -0.27 -13.88 -6.40
CA ALA A 102 0.83 -14.10 -5.46
C ALA A 102 0.46 -13.68 -4.03
N ALA A 103 0.77 -14.54 -3.04
CA ALA A 103 0.55 -14.23 -1.63
C ALA A 103 1.54 -13.20 -1.08
N THR A 104 2.68 -13.04 -1.75
CA THR A 104 3.76 -12.12 -1.39
C THR A 104 4.34 -11.53 -2.66
N ILE A 105 4.63 -10.24 -2.63
CA ILE A 105 5.37 -9.54 -3.68
C ILE A 105 6.58 -8.87 -3.04
N VAL A 106 7.66 -8.72 -3.80
CA VAL A 106 8.93 -8.16 -3.35
C VAL A 106 9.29 -6.97 -4.23
N CYS A 107 9.79 -5.89 -3.65
CA CYS A 107 10.28 -4.74 -4.42
C CYS A 107 11.63 -5.07 -5.07
N ARG A 108 11.77 -4.81 -6.37
CA ARG A 108 13.01 -5.01 -7.13
C ARG A 108 13.05 -4.02 -8.28
N ASP A 109 14.16 -3.29 -8.42
CA ASP A 109 14.35 -2.33 -9.51
C ASP A 109 13.14 -1.38 -9.69
N SER A 110 12.71 -0.76 -8.58
CA SER A 110 11.57 0.18 -8.51
C SER A 110 10.21 -0.41 -8.89
N ARG A 111 10.11 -1.74 -9.02
CA ARG A 111 8.88 -2.45 -9.40
C ARG A 111 8.61 -3.63 -8.48
N TRP A 112 7.32 -3.91 -8.31
CA TRP A 112 6.91 -5.13 -7.64
C TRP A 112 7.17 -6.34 -8.55
N THR A 113 7.87 -7.34 -8.03
CA THR A 113 8.21 -8.61 -8.72
C THR A 113 6.99 -9.39 -9.24
N ARG A 114 5.81 -9.13 -8.70
CA ARG A 114 4.53 -9.73 -9.11
C ARG A 114 3.42 -8.68 -9.01
N SER A 115 2.35 -8.87 -9.77
CA SER A 115 1.15 -8.04 -9.68
C SER A 115 0.47 -8.17 -8.31
N ILE A 116 -0.14 -7.09 -7.84
CA ILE A 116 -0.98 -7.08 -6.64
C ILE A 116 -2.11 -8.13 -6.79
N PRO A 117 -2.29 -9.05 -5.81
CA PRO A 117 -3.32 -10.07 -5.89
C PRO A 117 -4.72 -9.48 -5.72
N LYS A 118 -5.71 -10.11 -6.36
CA LYS A 118 -7.12 -9.76 -6.18
C LYS A 118 -7.73 -10.56 -5.04
N CYS A 119 -8.61 -9.95 -4.26
CA CYS A 119 -9.45 -10.64 -3.29
C CYS A 119 -10.85 -10.84 -3.89
N LEU A 120 -11.17 -12.08 -4.23
CA LEU A 120 -12.43 -12.44 -4.85
C LEU A 120 -13.36 -13.07 -3.81
N ALA A 121 -14.64 -12.75 -3.87
CA ALA A 121 -15.62 -13.35 -2.97
C ALA A 121 -15.61 -14.87 -3.14
N MET A 122 -15.58 -15.59 -2.02
CA MET A 122 -15.74 -17.04 -2.02
C MET A 122 -17.16 -17.35 -2.43
N LYS A 123 -17.30 -18.16 -3.48
CA LYS A 123 -18.59 -18.67 -3.91
C LYS A 123 -18.96 -19.88 -3.07
N CYS A 124 -20.19 -19.90 -2.57
CA CYS A 124 -20.78 -21.10 -2.00
C CYS A 124 -21.30 -21.99 -3.13
N THR A 125 -21.53 -23.26 -2.82
CA THR A 125 -22.28 -24.15 -3.72
C THR A 125 -23.73 -23.69 -3.77
N ASP A 126 -24.33 -23.68 -4.95
CA ASP A 126 -25.74 -23.35 -5.10
C ASP A 126 -26.61 -24.29 -4.24
N PRO A 127 -27.72 -23.79 -3.69
CA PRO A 127 -28.59 -24.61 -2.86
C PRO A 127 -29.23 -25.71 -3.71
N PRO A 128 -29.56 -26.87 -3.11
CA PRO A 128 -30.25 -27.93 -3.83
C PRO A 128 -31.60 -27.44 -4.36
N ALA A 129 -31.98 -27.90 -5.55
CA ALA A 129 -33.29 -27.61 -6.10
C ALA A 129 -34.39 -28.23 -5.22
N LEU A 130 -35.47 -27.48 -5.01
CA LEU A 130 -36.64 -27.97 -4.27
C LEU A 130 -37.59 -28.73 -5.20
N LEU A 131 -38.03 -29.91 -4.77
CA LEU A 131 -39.13 -30.62 -5.38
C LEU A 131 -40.44 -30.03 -4.81
N ASN A 132 -41.15 -29.20 -5.59
CA ASN A 132 -42.35 -28.41 -5.21
C ASN A 132 -42.08 -27.11 -4.43
N GLY A 133 -41.10 -26.34 -4.90
CA GLY A 133 -40.85 -25.00 -4.42
C GLY A 133 -39.74 -24.32 -5.20
N ASN A 134 -39.36 -23.13 -4.76
CA ASN A 134 -38.24 -22.38 -5.30
C ASN A 134 -37.42 -21.72 -4.18
N TYR A 135 -36.24 -21.24 -4.49
CA TYR A 135 -35.50 -20.35 -3.61
C TYR A 135 -35.19 -19.03 -4.32
N THR A 136 -35.08 -17.97 -3.54
CA THR A 136 -34.57 -16.68 -4.00
C THR A 136 -33.37 -16.29 -3.14
N LEU A 137 -32.50 -15.45 -3.70
CA LEU A 137 -31.39 -14.87 -2.95
C LEU A 137 -31.81 -13.49 -2.44
N ASP A 138 -31.45 -13.16 -1.19
CA ASP A 138 -31.76 -11.85 -0.61
C ASP A 138 -31.08 -10.69 -1.35
N ASN A 139 -29.98 -10.96 -2.03
CA ASN A 139 -29.27 -10.01 -2.88
C ASN A 139 -29.72 -10.05 -4.36
N GLY A 140 -30.70 -10.88 -4.72
CA GLY A 140 -31.24 -11.03 -6.07
C GLY A 140 -30.59 -12.15 -6.89
N GLU A 141 -31.36 -12.72 -7.84
CA GLU A 141 -30.99 -13.93 -8.59
C GLU A 141 -29.75 -13.78 -9.50
N ASN A 142 -29.40 -12.55 -9.88
CA ASN A 142 -28.23 -12.27 -10.73
C ASN A 142 -26.92 -12.10 -9.95
N HIS A 143 -26.97 -12.20 -8.61
CA HIS A 143 -25.79 -12.05 -7.76
C HIS A 143 -25.22 -13.42 -7.37
N PRO A 144 -23.88 -13.56 -7.28
CA PRO A 144 -23.28 -14.82 -6.88
C PRO A 144 -23.65 -15.16 -5.43
N LEU A 145 -23.92 -16.44 -5.16
CA LEU A 145 -24.05 -16.95 -3.80
C LEU A 145 -22.68 -16.92 -3.13
N THR A 146 -22.54 -16.07 -2.12
CA THR A 146 -21.29 -15.87 -1.38
C THR A 146 -21.53 -15.97 0.12
N ILE A 147 -20.46 -16.07 0.91
CA ILE A 147 -20.59 -16.12 2.37
C ILE A 147 -21.35 -14.88 2.87
N GLY A 148 -22.47 -15.11 3.58
CA GLY A 148 -23.33 -14.08 4.13
C GLY A 148 -24.58 -13.77 3.30
N THR A 149 -24.67 -14.24 2.05
CA THR A 149 -25.92 -14.22 1.26
C THR A 149 -26.96 -15.11 1.93
N LYS A 150 -28.20 -14.64 2.07
CA LYS A 150 -29.31 -15.45 2.61
C LYS A 150 -30.12 -16.08 1.49
N VAL A 151 -30.42 -17.35 1.65
CA VAL A 151 -31.29 -18.12 0.75
C VAL A 151 -32.68 -18.19 1.37
N ILE A 152 -33.69 -17.72 0.63
CA ILE A 152 -35.09 -17.69 1.06
C ILE A 152 -35.84 -18.74 0.28
N TYR A 153 -36.27 -19.80 0.95
CA TYR A 153 -37.04 -20.88 0.34
C TYR A 153 -38.54 -20.60 0.40
N THR A 154 -39.23 -20.90 -0.70
CA THR A 154 -40.66 -20.75 -0.86
C THR A 154 -41.24 -22.07 -1.37
N CYS A 155 -42.23 -22.61 -0.66
CA CYS A 155 -42.94 -23.81 -1.10
C CYS A 155 -44.06 -23.44 -2.07
N ASP A 156 -44.35 -24.34 -3.00
CA ASP A 156 -45.55 -24.23 -3.82
C ASP A 156 -46.82 -24.35 -2.95
N PRO A 157 -47.97 -23.79 -3.38
CA PRO A 157 -49.21 -23.87 -2.63
C PRO A 157 -49.59 -25.32 -2.24
N GLY A 158 -49.90 -25.53 -0.97
CA GLY A 158 -50.24 -26.85 -0.42
C GLY A 158 -49.04 -27.66 0.08
N TYR A 159 -47.81 -27.21 -0.17
CA TYR A 159 -46.59 -27.81 0.35
C TYR A 159 -46.06 -27.03 1.55
N HIS A 160 -45.34 -27.74 2.42
CA HIS A 160 -44.69 -27.15 3.59
C HIS A 160 -43.25 -27.66 3.67
N LEU A 161 -42.38 -26.78 4.16
CA LEU A 161 -40.96 -27.07 4.32
C LEU A 161 -40.75 -28.08 5.46
N HIS A 162 -40.12 -29.21 5.15
CA HIS A 162 -39.81 -30.25 6.12
C HIS A 162 -38.29 -30.37 6.30
N ASN A 163 -37.81 -30.11 7.53
CA ASN A 163 -36.42 -30.22 8.01
C ASN A 163 -35.34 -29.44 7.21
N PHE A 164 -34.80 -28.38 7.85
CA PHE A 164 -33.47 -27.84 7.54
C PHE A 164 -32.46 -28.40 8.54
N ALA A 165 -31.94 -29.59 8.28
CA ALA A 165 -30.78 -30.10 9.01
C ALA A 165 -29.75 -30.55 7.98
N ASP A 166 -29.16 -29.57 7.30
CA ASP A 166 -27.79 -29.60 6.77
C ASP A 166 -27.47 -28.17 6.29
N SER A 167 -27.14 -27.31 7.25
CA SER A 167 -26.40 -26.09 6.95
C SER A 167 -25.08 -26.52 6.31
N VAL A 168 -24.95 -26.38 4.98
CA VAL A 168 -23.65 -26.53 4.32
C VAL A 168 -22.77 -25.38 4.82
N THR A 169 -21.93 -25.70 5.80
CA THR A 169 -21.06 -24.75 6.52
C THR A 169 -19.70 -24.67 5.85
#